data_AF-A0A183C7Y2-F1
#
_entry.id   AF-A0A183C7Y2-F1
#
_cell.length_a   1.000
_cell.length_b   1.000
_cell.length_c   1.000
_cell.angle_alpha   90.00
_cell.angle_beta   90.00
_cell.angle_gamma   90.00
#
_symmetry.space_group_name_H-M   'P 1'
#
loop_
_entity.id
_entity.type
_entity.pdbx_description
1 polymer ?
#
loop_
_entity_poly.entity_id
_entity_poly.type
_entity_poly.pdbx_seq_one_letter_code
_entity_poly.pdbx_strand_id
1 'polypeptide(L)' 'MDEPTNHLDVETVDALGKALNNFKGGVVLVSHDERLIQLVCRELWVCKDKTVTQLDGGLEEYKKHVYRQLAIQEG' A
#
# COMPACT_ATOMS: atom_id res chain seq x y z
N MET A 1 -13.04 26.91 -1.19
CA MET A 1 -13.27 26.50 -2.58
C MET A 1 -12.06 25.66 -2.96
N ASP A 2 -12.11 24.36 -2.71
CA ASP A 2 -11.07 23.39 -3.07
C ASP A 2 -11.82 22.08 -3.35
N GLU A 3 -11.71 21.35 -4.44
CA GLU A 3 -11.15 21.49 -5.78
C GLU A 3 -11.80 20.30 -6.53
N PRO A 4 -12.14 20.39 -7.83
CA PRO A 4 -12.77 19.30 -8.58
C PRO A 4 -11.86 18.06 -8.80
N THR A 5 -10.61 18.10 -8.31
CA THR A 5 -9.56 17.09 -8.51
C THR A 5 -9.76 15.82 -7.68
N ASN A 6 -10.42 15.90 -6.51
CA ASN A 6 -10.57 14.75 -5.60
C ASN A 6 -11.54 13.68 -6.11
N HIS A 7 -12.40 14.00 -7.08
CA HIS A 7 -13.29 13.01 -7.71
C HIS A 7 -12.57 12.20 -8.80
N LEU A 8 -11.57 12.78 -9.47
CA LEU A 8 -10.82 12.08 -10.51
C LEU A 8 -9.90 10.99 -9.93
N ASP A 9 -9.31 11.22 -8.76
CA ASP A 9 -8.45 10.23 -8.11
C ASP A 9 -9.23 9.00 -7.65
N VAL A 10 -10.43 9.18 -7.10
CA VAL A 10 -11.27 8.06 -6.66
C VAL A 10 -11.72 7.19 -7.83
N GLU A 11 -12.19 7.80 -8.93
CA GLU A 11 -12.55 7.05 -10.15
C GLU A 11 -11.34 6.37 -10.79
N THR A 12 -10.18 7.04 -10.82
CA THR A 12 -8.96 6.48 -11.41
C THR A 12 -8.43 5.31 -10.59
N VAL A 13 -8.45 5.41 -9.26
CA VAL A 13 -8.03 4.33 -8.36
C VAL A 13 -9.00 3.14 -8.45
N ASP A 14 -10.31 3.38 -8.55
CA ASP A 14 -11.30 2.29 -8.71
C ASP A 14 -11.18 1.60 -10.08
N ALA A 15 -10.97 2.38 -11.15
CA ALA A 15 -10.71 1.84 -12.48
C ALA A 15 -9.40 1.02 -12.53
N LEU A 16 -8.35 1.51 -11.86
CA LEU A 16 -7.06 0.82 -11.74
C LEU A 16 -7.20 -0.47 -10.92
N GLY A 17 -7.93 -0.44 -9.80
CA GLY A 17 -8.23 -1.63 -9.00
C GLY A 17 -9.00 -2.68 -9.78
N LYS A 18 -10.00 -2.28 -10.57
CA LYS A 18 -10.75 -3.19 -11.47
C LYS A 18 -9.86 -3.76 -12.58
N ALA A 19 -9.03 -2.92 -13.20
CA ALA A 19 -8.11 -3.36 -14.25
C ALA A 19 -7.08 -4.37 -13.72
N LEU A 20 -6.53 -4.10 -12.54
CA LEU A 20 -5.55 -4.97 -11.89
C LEU A 20 -6.18 -6.27 -11.37
N ASN A 21 -7.41 -6.23 -10.85
CA ASN A 21 -8.15 -7.45 -10.50
C ASN A 21 -8.49 -8.32 -11.72
N ASN A 22 -8.66 -7.72 -12.90
CA ASN A 22 -8.95 -8.45 -14.13
C ASN A 22 -7.68 -8.82 -14.93
N PHE A 23 -6.52 -8.34 -14.50
CA PHE A 23 -5.23 -8.64 -15.09
C PHE A 23 -4.77 -10.03 -14.63
N LYS A 24 -4.41 -10.90 -15.58
CA LYS A 24 -3.99 -12.29 -15.29
C LYS A 24 -2.50 -12.45 -15.02
N GLY A 25 -1.72 -11.36 -15.05
CA GLY A 25 -0.30 -11.38 -14.73
C GLY A 25 -0.02 -10.97 -13.28
N GLY A 26 1.25 -11.07 -12.87
CA GLY A 26 1.72 -10.52 -11.60
C GLY A 26 2.04 -9.03 -11.73
N VAL A 27 1.71 -8.24 -10.71
CA VAL A 27 2.03 -6.80 -10.65
C VAL A 27 2.73 -6.52 -9.33
N VAL A 28 3.85 -5.82 -9.41
CA VAL A 28 4.55 -5.28 -8.24
C VAL A 28 4.28 -3.78 -8.19
N LEU A 29 3.62 -3.34 -7.13
CA LEU A 29 3.30 -1.94 -6.90
C LEU A 29 4.18 -1.39 -5.78
N VAL A 30 4.83 -0.26 -6.05
CA VAL A 30 5.53 0.54 -5.03
C VAL A 30 4.84 1.89 -4.95
N SER A 31 4.25 2.20 -3.80
CA SER A 31 3.53 3.45 -3.57
C SER A 31 3.72 3.93 -2.14
N HIS A 32 3.49 5.22 -1.93
CA HIS A 32 3.36 5.83 -0.61
C HIS A 32 1.91 6.15 -0.24
N ASP A 33 0.95 5.98 -1.17
CA ASP A 33 -0.47 6.20 -0.91
C ASP A 33 -1.10 4.93 -0.30
N GLU A 34 -1.52 5.05 0.96
CA GLU A 34 -2.16 3.97 1.73
C GLU A 34 -3.46 3.45 1.09
N ARG A 35 -4.28 4.34 0.50
CA ARG A 35 -5.58 3.98 -0.09
C ARG A 35 -5.36 3.14 -1.35
N LEU A 36 -4.41 3.53 -2.19
CA LEU A 36 -4.05 2.77 -3.38
C LEU A 36 -3.55 1.37 -3.02
N ILE A 37 -2.67 1.26 -2.02
CA ILE A 37 -2.16 -0.02 -1.54
C ILE A 37 -3.30 -0.90 -1.03
N GLN A 38 -4.22 -0.35 -0.22
CA GLN A 38 -5.36 -1.11 0.30
C GLN A 38 -6.35 -1.57 -0.79
N LEU A 39 -6.54 -0.79 -1.85
CA LEU A 39 -7.51 -1.10 -2.90
C LEU A 39 -6.99 -2.13 -3.90
N VAL A 40 -5.66 -2.20 -4.09
CA VAL A 40 -5.05 -2.95 -5.18
C VAL A 40 -4.20 -4.12 -4.70
N CYS A 41 -3.45 -3.97 -3.60
CA CYS A 41 -2.51 -4.99 -3.15
C CYS A 41 -3.25 -6.07 -2.36
N ARG A 42 -3.09 -7.33 -2.80
CA ARG A 42 -3.56 -8.51 -2.06
C ARG A 42 -2.58 -8.99 -1.00
N GLU A 43 -1.30 -8.67 -1.20
CA GLU A 43 -0.20 -9.05 -0.32
C GLU A 43 0.71 -7.84 -0.13
N LEU A 44 1.26 -7.71 1.07
CA LEU A 44 2.18 -6.63 1.41
C LEU A 44 3.52 -7.23 1.80
N TRP A 45 4.60 -6.70 1.22
CA TRP A 45 5.96 -7.20 1.42
C TRP A 45 6.82 -6.05 1.93
N VAL A 46 7.55 -6.27 3.02
CA VAL A 46 8.48 -5.29 3.60
C VAL A 46 9.90 -5.71 3.28
N CYS A 47 10.64 -4.81 2.62
CA CYS A 47 12.07 -4.95 2.41
C CYS A 47 12.82 -4.18 3.50
N LYS A 48 13.52 -4.91 4.38
CA LYS A 48 14.36 -4.32 5.43
C LYS A 48 15.49 -5.28 5.83
N ASP A 49 16.62 -4.72 6.26
CA ASP A 49 17.76 -5.50 6.81
C ASP A 49 18.30 -6.53 5.80
N LYS A 50 18.27 -6.17 4.51
CA LYS A 50 18.63 -7.05 3.37
C LYS A 50 17.74 -8.30 3.26
N THR A 51 16.60 -8.31 3.92
CA THR A 51 15.58 -9.35 3.87
C THR A 51 14.26 -8.79 3.36
N VAL A 52 13.44 -9.64 2.75
CA VAL A 52 12.07 -9.30 2.37
C VAL A 52 11.13 -10.25 3.09
N THR A 53 10.16 -9.69 3.80
CA THR A 53 9.20 -10.45 4.60
C THR A 53 7.79 -10.07 4.20
N GLN A 54 6.94 -11.07 3.96
CA GLN A 54 5.52 -10.88 3.72
C GLN A 54 4.81 -10.54 5.04
N LEU A 55 3.88 -9.59 4.99
CA LEU A 55 3.00 -9.21 6.10
C LEU A 55 1.61 -9.77 5.87
N ASP A 56 1.20 -10.72 6.71
CA ASP A 56 -0.11 -11.38 6.61
C ASP A 56 -1.26 -10.47 7.10
N GLY A 57 -0.96 -9.51 7.98
CA GLY A 57 -1.91 -8.54 8.53
C GLY A 57 -2.03 -7.25 7.71
N GLY A 58 -1.47 -7.20 6.50
CA GLY A 58 -1.60 -6.07 5.58
C GLY A 58 -1.09 -4.74 6.17
N LEU A 59 -1.80 -3.65 5.88
CA LEU A 59 -1.34 -2.30 6.26
C LEU A 59 -1.31 -2.07 7.78
N GLU A 60 -2.20 -2.70 8.54
CA GLU A 60 -2.22 -2.56 10.00
C GLU A 60 -0.97 -3.19 10.64
N GLU A 61 -0.53 -4.33 10.13
CA GLU A 61 0.72 -4.94 10.57
C GLU A 61 1.93 -4.11 10.14
N TYR A 62 1.90 -3.52 8.93
CA TYR A 62 2.93 -2.60 8.47
C TYR A 62 3.05 -1.38 9.39
N LYS A 63 1.93 -0.76 9.77
CA LYS A 63 1.91 0.37 10.72
C LYS A 63 2.53 -0.02 12.05
N LYS A 64 2.15 -1.18 12.63
CA LYS A 64 2.78 -1.69 13.86
C LYS A 64 4.28 -1.89 13.70
N HIS A 65 4.71 -2.39 12.54
CA HIS A 65 6.12 -2.61 12.23
C HIS A 65 6.89 -1.28 12.17
N VAL A 66 6.34 -0.25 11.52
CA VAL A 66 6.93 1.10 11.47
C VAL A 66 6.96 1.75 12.85
N TYR A 67 5.88 1.70 13.63
CA TYR A 67 5.83 2.27 14.98
C TYR A 67 6.85 1.62 15.91
N ARG A 68 7.03 0.30 15.84
CA ARG A 68 8.05 -0.41 16.61
C ARG A 68 9.46 0.08 16.27
N GLN A 69 9.73 0.39 15.00
CA GLN A 69 11.05 0.87 14.59
C GLN A 69 11.33 2.29 15.06
N LEU A 70 10.34 3.18 14.99
CA LEU A 70 10.45 4.54 15.51
C LEU A 70 10.72 4.52 17.02
N ALA A 71 10.02 3.66 17.77
CA ALA A 71 10.22 3.52 19.22
C ALA A 71 11.61 2.98 19.61
N ILE A 72 12.32 2.29 18.71
CA ILE A 72 13.68 1.77 18.95
C ILE A 72 14.76 2.81 18.65
N GLN A 73 14.48 3.84 17.83
CA GLN A 73 15.45 4.89 17.50
C GLN A 73 15.54 6.01 18.56
N GLU A 74 14.56 6.10 19.46
CA GLU A 74 14.53 7.12 20.52
C GLU A 74 15.09 6.66 21.88
N GLY A 75 15.73 5.48 21.94
CA GLY A 75 16.42 4.95 23.13
C GLY A 75 17.91 4.77 22.92
#